data_AF-A0A6B3I5C6-F1
#
_entry.id   AF-A0A6B3I5C6-F1
#
_cell.length_a   1.000
_cell.length_b   1.000
_cell.length_c   1.000
_cell.angle_alpha   90.00
_cell.angle_beta   90.00
_cell.angle_gamma   90.00
#
_symmetry.space_group_name_H-M   'P 1'
#
loop_
_entity.id
_entity.type
_entity.pdbx_description
1 polymer ?
#
loop_
_entity_poly.entity_id
_entity_poly.type
_entity_poly.pdbx_seq_one_letter_code
_entity_poly.pdbx_strand_id
1 'polypeptide(L)'
;RIDELLDEVVRRTGGSSPVPAVAPAAVTDTAPLDVPVEEEFRVGTMALAWDGDEQRMIVEAQALVELDADSEDDLAEAEEKLLQDEENGPPMLRVRLSGAQARAFAKRALDVV
;
A
#
# COMPACT_ATOMS: atom_id res chain seq x y z
N ARG A 1 -5.29 9.42 2.75
CA ARG A 1 -5.05 8.68 1.49
C ARG A 1 -5.70 7.31 1.46
N ILE A 2 -5.46 6.40 2.42
CA ILE A 2 -6.16 5.10 2.45
C ILE A 2 -7.68 5.29 2.59
N ASP A 3 -8.15 6.08 3.55
CA ASP A 3 -9.59 6.34 3.72
C ASP A 3 -10.22 6.99 2.49
N GLU A 4 -9.53 7.94 1.85
CA GLU A 4 -10.00 8.57 0.60
C GLU A 4 -10.20 7.53 -0.52
N LEU A 5 -9.28 6.58 -0.67
CA LEU A 5 -9.40 5.49 -1.65
C LEU A 5 -10.57 4.56 -1.30
N LEU A 6 -10.74 4.20 -0.03
CA LEU A 6 -11.85 3.36 0.42
C LEU A 6 -13.21 4.04 0.21
N ASP A 7 -13.31 5.33 0.50
CA ASP A 7 -14.52 6.13 0.30
C ASP A 7 -14.84 6.26 -1.20
N GLU A 8 -13.82 6.41 -2.06
CA GLU A 8 -13.97 6.38 -3.52
C GLU A 8 -14.56 5.05 -4.01
N VAL A 9 -14.06 3.92 -3.52
CA VAL A 9 -14.56 2.58 -3.86
C VAL A 9 -16.03 2.44 -3.49
N VAL A 10 -16.41 2.85 -2.28
CA VAL A 10 -17.82 2.84 -1.83
C VAL A 10 -18.68 3.71 -2.76
N ARG A 11 -18.21 4.90 -3.10
CA ARG A 11 -18.94 5.84 -3.97
C ARG A 11 -19.15 5.26 -5.37
N ARG A 12 -18.12 4.69 -5.99
CA ARG A 12 -18.21 4.13 -7.36
C ARG A 12 -19.06 2.87 -7.46
N THR A 13 -19.07 2.06 -6.40
CA THR A 13 -19.85 0.81 -6.36
C THR A 13 -21.27 0.99 -5.85
N GLY A 14 -21.69 2.23 -5.55
CA GLY A 14 -23.00 2.51 -4.96
C GLY A 14 -23.21 1.81 -3.61
N GLY A 15 -22.14 1.59 -2.84
CA GLY A 15 -22.18 0.89 -1.56
C GLY A 15 -22.23 -0.64 -1.64
N SER A 16 -22.07 -1.22 -2.83
CA SER A 16 -22.10 -2.69 -2.99
C SER A 16 -20.74 -3.36 -2.69
N SER A 17 -19.65 -2.59 -2.60
CA SER A 17 -18.33 -3.12 -2.20
C SER A 17 -18.34 -3.58 -0.73
N PRO A 18 -17.52 -4.58 -0.35
CA PRO A 18 -17.35 -5.04 1.03
C PRO A 18 -16.42 -4.12 1.84
N VAL A 19 -16.52 -2.81 1.62
CA VAL A 19 -15.78 -1.77 2.32
C VAL A 19 -16.73 -1.11 3.32
N PRO A 20 -16.52 -1.27 4.64
CA PRO A 20 -17.41 -0.71 5.64
C PRO A 20 -17.16 0.80 5.82
N ALA A 21 -18.21 1.55 6.14
CA ALA A 21 -18.12 2.98 6.41
C ALA A 21 -17.26 3.32 7.64
N VAL A 22 -17.03 2.38 8.55
CA VAL A 22 -16.16 2.55 9.73
C VAL A 22 -15.43 1.24 10.04
N ALA A 23 -14.30 1.33 10.74
CA ALA A 23 -13.53 0.17 11.14
C ALA A 23 -14.37 -0.77 12.03
N PRO A 24 -14.60 -2.04 11.64
CA PRO A 24 -15.36 -2.95 12.48
C PRO A 24 -14.58 -3.33 13.74
N ALA A 25 -15.28 -3.44 14.87
CA ALA A 25 -14.66 -3.82 16.15
C ALA A 25 -13.97 -5.20 16.08
N ALA A 26 -14.51 -6.14 15.30
CA ALA A 26 -14.00 -7.50 15.18
C ALA A 26 -12.59 -7.61 14.56
N VAL A 27 -12.14 -6.59 13.81
CA VAL A 27 -10.80 -6.55 13.18
C VAL A 27 -9.93 -5.43 13.78
N THR A 28 -10.37 -4.85 14.89
CA THR A 28 -9.59 -3.82 15.59
C THR A 28 -8.40 -4.48 16.27
N ASP A 29 -7.19 -4.06 15.90
CA ASP A 29 -5.95 -4.47 16.54
C ASP A 29 -5.30 -3.24 17.18
N THR A 30 -5.02 -3.35 18.48
CA THR A 30 -4.41 -2.29 19.30
C THR A 30 -3.22 -2.82 20.10
N ALA A 31 -2.76 -4.03 19.79
CA ALA A 31 -1.55 -4.58 20.40
C ALA A 31 -0.34 -3.68 20.11
N PRO A 32 0.70 -3.66 20.95
CA PRO A 32 1.96 -3.04 20.56
C PRO A 32 2.59 -3.77 19.37
N LEU A 33 3.49 -3.09 18.65
CA LEU A 33 4.37 -3.77 17.69
C LEU A 33 5.33 -4.69 18.45
N ASP A 34 5.67 -5.82 17.84
CA ASP A 34 6.72 -6.68 18.34
C ASP A 34 8.07 -5.94 18.31
N VAL A 35 8.88 -6.11 19.36
CA VAL A 35 10.17 -5.44 19.51
C VAL A 35 11.32 -6.46 19.52
N PRO A 36 12.46 -6.15 18.89
CA PRO A 36 12.76 -4.92 18.15
C PRO A 36 12.13 -4.87 16.75
N VAL A 37 11.90 -3.65 16.24
CA VAL A 37 11.52 -3.43 14.83
C VAL A 37 12.81 -3.31 14.02
N GLU A 38 13.00 -4.20 13.04
CA GLU A 38 14.17 -4.21 12.15
C GLU A 38 13.77 -3.71 10.75
N GLU A 39 14.59 -2.83 10.16
CA GLU A 39 14.38 -2.32 8.80
C GLU A 39 14.87 -3.36 7.79
N GLU A 40 13.96 -3.88 6.96
CA GLU A 40 14.32 -4.77 5.83
C GLU A 40 14.89 -3.97 4.65
N PHE A 41 14.26 -2.84 4.32
CA PHE A 41 14.72 -1.90 3.30
C PHE A 41 14.03 -0.53 3.48
N ARG A 42 14.63 0.51 2.90
CA ARG A 42 14.02 1.84 2.84
C ARG A 42 13.05 1.91 1.67
N VAL A 43 11.84 2.39 1.92
CA VAL A 43 10.81 2.56 0.89
C VAL A 43 11.06 3.87 0.12
N GLY A 44 11.05 3.82 -1.20
CA GLY A 44 11.13 4.99 -2.08
C GLY A 44 9.77 5.34 -2.70
N THR A 45 9.11 4.32 -3.26
CA THR A 45 7.82 4.47 -3.93
C THR A 45 6.74 3.69 -3.20
N MET A 46 5.58 4.30 -3.01
CA MET A 46 4.39 3.65 -2.46
C MET A 46 3.19 3.81 -3.39
N ALA A 47 2.47 2.72 -3.62
CA ALA A 47 1.23 2.70 -4.38
C ALA A 47 0.08 2.11 -3.55
N LEU A 48 -1.12 2.63 -3.79
CA LEU A 48 -2.36 2.18 -3.17
C LEU A 48 -3.36 1.87 -4.28
N ALA A 49 -3.97 0.70 -4.23
CA ALA A 49 -4.97 0.29 -5.21
C ALA A 49 -6.12 -0.49 -4.56
N TRP A 50 -7.24 -0.57 -5.28
CA TRP A 50 -8.34 -1.48 -4.98
C TRP A 50 -8.48 -2.48 -6.13
N ASP A 51 -8.38 -3.76 -5.81
CA ASP A 51 -8.68 -4.85 -6.70
C ASP A 51 -10.20 -5.12 -6.66
N GLY A 52 -10.89 -4.81 -7.76
CA GLY A 52 -12.33 -5.01 -7.90
C GLY A 52 -12.74 -6.46 -8.14
N ASP A 53 -11.83 -7.33 -8.56
CA ASP A 53 -12.14 -8.74 -8.80
C ASP A 53 -11.99 -9.54 -7.50
N GLU A 54 -10.88 -9.31 -6.77
CA GLU A 54 -10.63 -9.96 -5.47
C GLU A 54 -11.28 -9.24 -4.29
N GLN A 55 -11.77 -8.01 -4.50
CA GLN A 55 -12.33 -7.13 -3.47
C GLN A 55 -11.34 -6.88 -2.32
N ARG A 56 -10.10 -6.52 -2.69
CA ARG A 56 -8.98 -6.29 -1.77
C ARG A 56 -8.36 -4.92 -1.99
N MET A 57 -7.96 -4.28 -0.90
CA MET A 57 -7.04 -3.16 -0.95
C MET A 57 -5.62 -3.70 -1.07
N ILE A 58 -4.85 -3.11 -1.97
CA ILE A 58 -3.45 -3.42 -2.21
C ILE A 58 -2.62 -2.22 -1.75
N VAL A 59 -1.62 -2.48 -0.91
CA VAL A 59 -0.59 -1.53 -0.53
C VAL A 59 0.73 -2.07 -1.03
N GLU A 60 1.41 -1.31 -1.89
CA GLU A 60 2.72 -1.65 -2.42
C GLU A 60 3.73 -0.64 -1.92
N ALA A 61 4.86 -1.16 -1.44
CA ALA A 61 6.01 -0.39 -1.02
C ALA A 61 7.24 -0.97 -1.72
N GLN A 62 7.81 -0.20 -2.63
CA GLN A 62 9.02 -0.57 -3.35
C GLN A 62 10.23 0.13 -2.71
N ALA A 63 11.35 -0.59 -2.66
CA ALA A 63 12.59 -0.06 -2.13
C ALA A 63 13.03 1.20 -2.88
N LEU A 64 13.66 2.11 -2.14
CA LEU A 64 14.35 3.26 -2.70
C LEU A 64 15.56 2.76 -3.47
N VAL A 65 15.63 3.13 -4.74
CA VAL A 65 16.78 2.86 -5.60
C VAL A 65 17.42 4.19 -5.95
N GLU A 66 18.73 4.30 -5.69
CA GLU A 66 19.53 5.39 -6.20
C GLU A 66 19.91 5.07 -7.64
N LEU A 67 19.42 5.87 -8.58
CA LEU A 67 19.73 5.75 -9.99
C LEU A 67 20.94 6.62 -10.32
N ASP A 68 22.06 5.98 -10.66
CA ASP A 68 23.20 6.65 -11.28
C ASP A 68 22.99 6.63 -12.80
N ALA A 69 22.66 7.78 -13.36
CA ALA A 69 22.45 7.97 -14.79
C ALA A 69 23.38 9.06 -15.34
N ASP A 70 24.02 8.78 -16.48
CA ASP A 70 24.97 9.69 -17.12
C ASP A 70 24.26 10.73 -18.03
N SER A 71 22.98 10.53 -18.33
CA SER A 71 22.14 11.42 -19.13
C SER A 71 20.66 11.39 -18.71
N GLU A 72 19.86 12.36 -19.18
CA GLU A 72 18.41 12.40 -18.93
C GLU A 72 17.67 11.21 -19.58
N ASP A 73 18.13 10.76 -20.75
CA ASP A 73 17.56 9.60 -21.44
C ASP A 73 17.84 8.31 -20.65
N ASP A 74 19.06 8.14 -20.12
CA ASP A 74 19.41 6.98 -19.28
C ASP A 74 18.61 6.95 -17.97
N LEU A 75 18.34 8.12 -17.38
CA LEU A 75 17.52 8.23 -16.18
C LEU A 75 16.09 7.78 -16.46
N ALA A 76 15.49 8.24 -17.56
CA ALA A 76 14.13 7.88 -17.93
C ALA A 76 13.98 6.37 -18.19
N GLU A 77 14.94 5.75 -18.89
CA GLU A 77 14.95 4.31 -19.11
C GLU A 77 15.08 3.52 -17.79
N ALA A 78 15.91 4.00 -16.86
CA ALA A 78 16.08 3.36 -15.56
C ALA A 78 14.82 3.48 -14.70
N GLU A 79 14.16 4.65 -14.69
CA GLU A 79 12.88 4.85 -14.02
C GLU A 79 11.78 3.95 -14.61
N GLU A 80 11.71 3.80 -15.94
CA GLU A 80 10.75 2.91 -16.58
C GLU A 80 10.95 1.45 -16.17
N LYS A 81 12.20 0.99 -16.03
CA LYS A 81 12.50 -0.37 -15.54
C LYS A 81 12.08 -0.56 -14.09
N LEU A 82 12.26 0.43 -13.23
CA LEU A 82 11.81 0.33 -11.83
C LEU A 82 10.29 0.18 -11.70
N LEU A 83 9.52 0.70 -12.67
CA LEU A 83 8.06 0.56 -12.70
C LEU A 83 7.60 -0.84 -13.12
N GLN A 84 8.49 -1.67 -13.66
CA GLN A 84 8.17 -3.04 -14.07
C GLN A 84 8.36 -3.98 -12.87
N ASP A 85 7.33 -4.78 -12.57
CA ASP A 85 7.37 -5.82 -11.52
C ASP A 85 8.15 -7.05 -12.05
N GLU A 86 9.47 -6.86 -12.24
CA GLU A 86 10.39 -7.88 -12.71
C GLU A 86 10.91 -8.77 -11.58
N GLU A 87 11.17 -10.05 -11.87
CA GLU A 87 11.69 -11.01 -10.89
C GLU A 87 13.00 -10.56 -10.22
N ASN A 88 13.84 -9.82 -10.95
CA ASN A 88 15.10 -9.28 -10.45
C ASN A 88 15.03 -7.77 -10.14
N GLY A 89 13.81 -7.24 -9.97
CA GLY A 89 13.58 -5.85 -9.62
C GLY A 89 13.97 -5.51 -8.18
N PRO A 90 13.81 -4.23 -7.78
CA PRO A 90 14.05 -3.79 -6.41
C PRO A 90 13.13 -4.54 -5.42
N PRO A 91 13.54 -4.69 -4.14
CA PRO A 91 12.68 -5.27 -3.13
C PRO A 91 11.30 -4.60 -3.09
N MET A 92 10.25 -5.41 -3.05
CA MET A 92 8.86 -4.95 -3.01
C MET A 92 8.08 -5.69 -1.93
N LEU A 93 7.37 -4.92 -1.10
CA LEU A 93 6.38 -5.44 -0.16
C LEU A 93 4.97 -5.14 -0.70
N ARG A 94 4.18 -6.19 -0.91
CA ARG A 94 2.78 -6.09 -1.33
C ARG A 94 1.86 -6.67 -0.26
N VAL A 95 1.04 -5.81 0.35
CA VAL A 95 0.07 -6.19 1.37
C VAL A 95 -1.33 -6.19 0.76
N ARG A 96 -2.07 -7.27 0.98
CA ARG A 96 -3.47 -7.41 0.55
C ARG A 96 -4.40 -7.41 1.76
N LEU A 97 -5.33 -6.47 1.82
CA LEU A 97 -6.26 -6.29 2.94
C LEU A 97 -7.70 -6.41 2.45
N SER A 98 -8.58 -7.03 3.24
CA SER A 98 -10.03 -6.82 3.03
C SER A 98 -10.39 -5.35 3.28
N GLY A 99 -11.54 -4.90 2.76
CA GLY A 99 -12.05 -3.55 3.04
C GLY A 99 -12.16 -3.25 4.54
N ALA A 100 -12.58 -4.24 5.35
CA ALA A 100 -12.63 -4.13 6.80
C ALA A 100 -11.25 -3.96 7.44
N GLN A 101 -10.27 -4.77 7.02
CA GLN A 101 -8.89 -4.66 7.52
C GLN A 101 -8.24 -3.33 7.10
N ALA A 102 -8.48 -2.87 5.87
CA ALA A 102 -7.97 -1.59 5.39
C ALA A 102 -8.51 -0.41 6.21
N ARG A 103 -9.82 -0.41 6.51
CA ARG A 103 -10.45 0.62 7.36
C ARG A 103 -9.90 0.60 8.79
N ALA A 104 -9.68 -0.58 9.35
CA ALA A 104 -9.06 -0.74 10.68
C ALA A 104 -7.59 -0.30 10.68
N PHE A 105 -6.83 -0.65 9.65
CA PHE A 105 -5.44 -0.23 9.46
C PHE A 105 -5.33 1.29 9.37
N ALA A 106 -6.15 1.94 8.53
CA ALA A 106 -6.15 3.39 8.38
C ALA A 106 -6.42 4.10 9.72
N LYS A 107 -7.40 3.61 10.49
CA LYS A 107 -7.70 4.12 11.82
C LYS A 107 -6.51 3.97 12.77
N ARG A 108 -5.98 2.76 12.93
CA ARG A 108 -4.88 2.49 13.88
C ARG A 108 -3.61 3.23 13.49
N ALA A 109 -3.32 3.37 12.21
CA ALA A 109 -2.13 4.09 11.73
C ALA A 109 -2.10 5.55 12.20
N LEU A 110 -3.25 6.17 12.49
CA LEU A 110 -3.33 7.51 13.08
C LEU A 110 -3.09 7.52 14.60
N ASP A 111 -3.34 6.40 15.28
CA ASP A 111 -3.18 6.27 16.73
C ASP A 111 -1.73 5.94 17.14
N VAL A 112 -0.89 5.49 16.20
CA VAL A 112 0.50 5.04 16.43
C VAL A 112 1.55 6.13 16.12
N VAL A 113 1.12 7.31 15.67
CA VAL A 113 2.00 8.44 15.28
C VAL A 113 2.47 9.26 16.47
#